data_AF-A0A4Y2JX51-F1
#
_entry.id   AF-A0A4Y2JX51-F1
#
_cell.length_a   1.000
_cell.length_b   1.000
_cell.length_c   1.000
_cell.angle_alpha   90.00
_cell.angle_beta   90.00
_cell.angle_gamma   90.00
#
_symmetry.space_group_name_H-M   'P 1'
#
loop_
_entity.id
_entity.type
_entity.pdbx_description
1 polymer ?
#
loop_
_entity_poly.entity_id
_entity_poly.type
_entity_poly.pdbx_seq_one_letter_code
_entity_poly.pdbx_strand_id
1 'polypeptide(L)'
;MAYLARSKKENLKVLAEELGLTVKKEFQVKQLHSLITVSYSYGEEFMHELLVAIKEEREKEREHKKKKREREAQGEHEQEQDRAFELQKLELEAKAARAQPIETMQIPDQSVKIRMHDGMPRFNPKEDDISLFLVLFERQAKIMNIPAENQVAQLISLLPHDIVQLITREPEEDVKKYEYVKAAKKI
;
A
#
# COMPACT_ATOMS: atom_id res chain seq x y z
N MET A 1 51.01 -29.12 -33.89
CA MET A 1 49.59 -29.27 -34.31
C MET A 1 48.62 -29.77 -33.22
N ALA A 2 49.03 -29.95 -31.95
CA ALA A 2 48.15 -30.50 -30.89
C ALA A 2 46.88 -29.64 -30.62
N TYR A 3 46.89 -28.36 -30.99
CA TYR A 3 45.78 -27.44 -30.82
C TYR A 3 44.56 -27.77 -31.71
N LEU A 4 44.77 -28.38 -32.89
CA LEU A 4 43.68 -28.82 -33.77
C LEU A 4 42.93 -29.99 -33.13
N ALA A 5 43.66 -30.94 -32.56
CA ALA A 5 43.09 -32.12 -31.90
C ALA A 5 42.22 -31.77 -30.68
N ARG A 6 42.53 -30.68 -29.97
CA ARG A 6 41.78 -30.19 -28.80
C ARG A 6 40.63 -29.24 -29.17
N SER A 7 40.47 -28.91 -30.45
CA SER A 7 39.51 -27.90 -30.88
C SER A 7 38.17 -28.51 -31.27
N LYS A 8 37.10 -27.76 -30.99
CA LYS A 8 35.72 -28.17 -31.29
C LYS A 8 35.52 -28.31 -32.80
N LYS A 9 34.71 -29.29 -33.22
CA LYS A 9 34.40 -29.58 -34.63
C LYS A 9 33.94 -28.32 -35.36
N GLU A 10 33.11 -27.51 -34.72
CA GLU A 10 32.56 -26.31 -35.32
C GLU A 10 33.59 -25.18 -35.45
N ASN A 11 34.65 -25.16 -34.63
CA ASN A 11 35.76 -24.20 -34.84
C ASN A 11 36.61 -24.65 -36.03
N LEU A 12 36.86 -25.97 -36.16
CA LEU A 12 37.63 -26.54 -37.25
C LEU A 12 36.93 -26.38 -38.61
N LYS A 13 35.60 -26.40 -38.64
CA LYS A 13 34.82 -26.11 -39.85
C LYS A 13 35.04 -24.67 -40.32
N VAL A 14 34.86 -23.70 -39.43
CA VAL A 14 35.08 -22.28 -39.73
C VAL A 14 36.52 -22.04 -40.16
N LEU A 15 37.50 -22.62 -39.44
CA LEU A 15 38.91 -22.53 -39.82
C LEU A 15 39.16 -23.07 -41.23
N ALA A 16 38.61 -24.24 -41.57
CA ALA A 16 38.76 -24.78 -42.92
C ALA A 16 38.07 -23.91 -43.99
N GLU A 17 36.90 -23.32 -43.70
CA GLU A 17 36.22 -22.39 -44.59
C GLU A 17 37.01 -21.09 -44.82
N GLU A 18 37.61 -20.52 -43.76
CA GLU A 18 38.49 -19.34 -43.85
C GLU A 18 39.78 -19.60 -44.62
N LEU A 19 40.29 -20.84 -44.56
CA LEU A 19 41.40 -21.30 -45.40
C LEU A 19 40.95 -21.61 -46.86
N GLY A 20 39.70 -21.35 -47.21
CA GLY A 20 39.15 -21.57 -48.56
C GLY A 20 38.90 -23.04 -48.90
N LEU A 21 38.89 -23.93 -47.91
CA LEU A 21 38.71 -25.37 -48.10
C LEU A 21 37.23 -25.71 -48.19
N THR A 22 36.88 -26.62 -49.09
CA THR A 22 35.49 -27.09 -49.22
C THR A 22 35.14 -28.05 -48.07
N VAL A 23 34.32 -27.59 -47.13
CA VAL A 23 33.88 -28.36 -45.97
C VAL A 23 32.48 -28.92 -46.19
N LYS A 24 32.32 -30.24 -46.03
CA LYS A 24 30.99 -30.89 -46.02
C LYS A 24 30.46 -31.03 -44.58
N LYS A 25 29.14 -31.05 -44.41
CA LYS A 25 28.52 -31.11 -43.07
C LYS A 25 28.86 -32.41 -42.33
N GLU A 26 29.03 -33.49 -43.08
CA GLU A 26 29.29 -34.86 -42.65
C GLU A 26 30.73 -35.08 -42.20
N PHE A 27 31.65 -34.16 -42.54
CA PHE A 27 33.06 -34.31 -42.21
C PHE A 27 33.25 -34.51 -40.70
N GLN A 28 34.00 -35.55 -40.34
CA GLN A 28 34.40 -35.83 -38.97
C GLN A 28 35.60 -34.96 -38.57
N VAL A 29 35.84 -34.81 -37.26
CA VAL A 29 36.98 -34.04 -36.73
C VAL A 29 38.30 -34.52 -37.32
N LYS A 30 38.50 -35.83 -37.46
CA LYS A 30 39.70 -36.41 -38.08
C LYS A 30 39.86 -36.01 -39.55
N GLN A 31 38.75 -35.97 -40.30
CA GLN A 31 38.75 -35.55 -41.72
C GLN A 31 39.06 -34.05 -41.85
N LEU A 32 38.47 -33.21 -40.98
CA LEU A 32 38.78 -31.78 -40.92
C LEU A 32 40.25 -31.54 -40.56
N HIS A 33 40.77 -32.24 -39.55
CA HIS A 33 42.17 -32.14 -39.17
C HIS A 33 43.09 -32.52 -40.33
N SER A 34 42.81 -33.64 -41.01
CA SER A 34 43.58 -34.05 -42.17
C SER A 34 43.51 -33.01 -43.29
N LEU A 35 42.34 -32.44 -43.57
CA LEU A 35 42.14 -31.46 -44.63
C LEU A 35 42.92 -30.16 -44.37
N ILE A 36 42.87 -29.66 -43.13
CA ILE A 36 43.57 -28.46 -42.68
C ILE A 36 45.08 -28.67 -42.68
N THR A 37 45.57 -29.84 -42.24
CA THR A 37 47.00 -30.14 -42.20
C THR A 37 47.59 -30.42 -43.59
N VAL A 38 46.83 -31.01 -44.51
CA VAL A 38 47.27 -31.31 -45.89
C VAL A 38 47.24 -30.05 -46.78
N SER A 39 46.44 -29.04 -46.42
CA SER A 39 46.44 -27.71 -47.01
C SER A 39 47.78 -26.98 -46.73
N TYR A 40 48.80 -27.29 -47.52
CA TYR A 40 50.23 -26.99 -47.29
C TYR A 40 50.65 -25.52 -47.45
N SER A 41 49.77 -24.53 -47.27
CA SER A 41 50.07 -23.13 -47.59
C SER A 41 50.22 -22.20 -46.39
N TYR A 42 49.94 -22.64 -45.16
CA TYR A 42 49.90 -21.76 -44.00
C TYR A 42 50.79 -22.26 -42.85
N GLY A 43 51.56 -21.34 -42.28
CA GLY A 43 52.42 -21.61 -41.12
C GLY A 43 51.62 -22.07 -39.90
N GLU A 44 52.25 -22.90 -39.05
CA GLU A 44 51.59 -23.45 -37.85
C GLU A 44 51.09 -22.35 -36.90
N GLU A 45 51.85 -21.26 -36.77
CA GLU A 45 51.51 -20.10 -35.94
C GLU A 45 50.29 -19.35 -36.50
N PHE A 46 50.23 -19.15 -37.81
CA PHE A 46 49.09 -18.50 -38.46
C PHE A 46 47.79 -19.28 -38.25
N MET A 47 47.81 -20.60 -38.46
CA MET A 47 46.63 -21.44 -38.22
C MET A 47 46.21 -21.46 -36.74
N HIS A 48 47.19 -21.40 -35.83
CA HIS A 48 46.91 -21.30 -34.40
C HIS A 48 46.24 -19.96 -34.06
N GLU A 49 46.77 -18.84 -34.57
CA GLU A 49 46.23 -17.49 -34.38
C GLU A 49 44.81 -17.37 -34.95
N LEU A 50 44.58 -17.88 -36.17
CA LEU A 50 43.27 -17.89 -36.79
C LEU A 50 42.25 -18.69 -35.96
N LEU A 51 42.68 -19.84 -35.43
CA LEU A 51 41.83 -20.64 -34.55
C LEU A 51 41.55 -19.98 -33.19
N VAL A 52 42.49 -19.17 -32.69
CA VAL A 52 42.28 -18.34 -31.48
C VAL A 52 41.26 -17.25 -31.78
N ALA A 53 41.39 -16.53 -32.89
CA ALA A 53 40.44 -15.50 -33.32
C ALA A 53 39.01 -16.05 -33.45
N ILE A 54 38.84 -17.20 -34.10
CA ILE A 54 37.54 -17.89 -34.22
C ILE A 54 36.95 -18.23 -32.83
N LYS A 55 37.79 -18.68 -31.88
CA LYS A 55 37.33 -19.00 -30.53
C LYS A 55 36.85 -17.76 -29.80
N GLU A 56 37.61 -16.67 -29.88
CA GLU A 56 37.27 -15.40 -29.25
C GLU A 56 36.01 -14.78 -29.84
N GLU A 57 35.86 -14.77 -31.17
CA GLU A 57 34.65 -14.25 -31.83
C GLU A 57 33.41 -15.02 -31.39
N ARG A 58 33.49 -16.35 -31.35
CA ARG A 58 32.38 -17.19 -30.88
C ARG A 58 32.06 -16.95 -29.40
N GLU A 59 33.07 -16.70 -28.58
CA GLU A 59 32.86 -16.34 -27.17
C GLU A 59 32.14 -15.00 -27.05
N LYS A 60 32.61 -13.96 -27.77
CA LYS A 60 31.96 -12.65 -27.84
C LYS A 60 30.51 -12.74 -28.32
N GLU A 61 30.23 -13.56 -29.33
CA GLU A 61 28.87 -13.77 -29.83
C GLU A 61 27.96 -14.40 -28.75
N ARG A 62 28.48 -15.38 -28.00
CA ARG A 62 27.74 -16.00 -26.88
C ARG A 62 27.48 -15.01 -25.76
N GLU A 63 28.47 -14.21 -25.38
CA GLU A 63 28.30 -13.17 -24.37
C GLU A 63 27.28 -12.12 -24.81
N HIS A 64 27.38 -11.65 -26.06
CA HIS A 64 26.43 -10.69 -26.60
C HIS A 64 25.00 -11.26 -26.61
N LYS A 65 24.83 -12.52 -27.01
CA LYS A 65 23.53 -13.22 -26.97
C LYS A 65 23.00 -13.38 -25.55
N LYS A 66 23.86 -13.69 -24.58
CA LYS A 66 23.48 -13.80 -23.17
C LYS A 66 23.05 -12.43 -22.62
N LYS A 67 23.84 -11.40 -22.85
CA LYS A 67 23.55 -10.01 -22.44
C LYS A 67 22.27 -9.48 -23.05
N LYS A 68 22.00 -9.81 -24.33
CA LYS A 68 20.73 -9.46 -24.98
C LYS A 68 19.54 -10.12 -24.30
N ARG A 69 19.62 -11.42 -24.01
CA ARG A 69 18.58 -12.16 -23.28
C ARG A 69 18.35 -11.64 -21.87
N GLU A 70 19.41 -11.30 -21.15
CA GLU A 70 19.30 -10.70 -19.81
C GLU A 70 18.61 -9.33 -19.85
N ARG A 71 18.94 -8.49 -20.83
CA ARG A 71 18.26 -7.20 -21.04
C ARG A 71 16.78 -7.36 -21.41
N GLU A 72 16.46 -8.31 -22.29
CA GLU A 72 15.07 -8.63 -22.65
C GLU A 72 14.28 -9.11 -21.43
N ALA A 73 14.82 -10.07 -20.66
CA ALA A 73 14.19 -10.56 -19.44
C ALA A 73 14.02 -9.47 -18.38
N GLN A 74 15.00 -8.58 -18.23
CA GLN A 74 14.91 -7.45 -17.30
C GLN A 74 13.84 -6.45 -17.73
N GLY A 75 13.73 -6.15 -19.03
CA GLY A 75 12.68 -5.29 -19.56
C GLY A 75 11.28 -5.90 -19.42
N GLU A 76 11.13 -7.21 -19.63
CA GLU A 76 9.87 -7.92 -19.39
C GLU A 76 9.45 -7.87 -17.92
N HIS A 77 10.40 -8.06 -17.01
CA HIS A 77 10.16 -7.99 -15.56
C HIS A 77 9.78 -6.58 -15.11
N GLU A 78 10.46 -5.55 -15.61
CA GLU A 78 10.11 -4.14 -15.33
C GLU A 78 8.71 -3.81 -15.86
N GLN A 79 8.39 -4.24 -17.08
CA GLN A 79 7.05 -4.05 -17.65
C GLN A 79 5.97 -4.80 -16.85
N GLU A 80 6.29 -5.97 -16.30
CA GLU A 80 5.38 -6.71 -15.42
C GLU A 80 5.15 -5.97 -14.09
N GLN A 81 6.20 -5.38 -13.51
CA GLN A 81 6.08 -4.55 -12.32
C GLN A 81 5.21 -3.31 -12.58
N ASP A 82 5.40 -2.62 -13.70
CA ASP A 82 4.59 -1.46 -14.08
C ASP A 82 3.11 -1.84 -14.26
N ARG A 83 2.83 -2.97 -14.95
CA ARG A 83 1.47 -3.48 -15.09
C ARG A 83 0.85 -3.84 -13.74
N ALA A 84 1.61 -4.48 -12.85
CA ALA A 84 1.14 -4.85 -11.52
C ALA A 84 0.83 -3.61 -10.67
N PHE A 85 1.68 -2.58 -10.75
CA PHE A 85 1.46 -1.31 -10.07
C PHE A 85 0.19 -0.59 -10.58
N GLU A 86 0.00 -0.50 -11.89
CA GLU A 86 -1.22 0.10 -12.47
C GLU A 86 -2.49 -0.69 -12.09
N LEU A 87 -2.42 -2.02 -12.08
CA LEU A 87 -3.53 -2.86 -11.60
C LEU A 87 -3.84 -2.60 -10.12
N GLN A 88 -2.81 -2.48 -9.27
CA GLN A 88 -2.99 -2.18 -7.85
C GLN A 88 -3.62 -0.80 -7.64
N LYS A 89 -3.20 0.20 -8.42
CA LYS A 89 -3.77 1.55 -8.40
C LYS A 89 -5.26 1.52 -8.79
N LEU A 90 -5.60 0.83 -9.89
CA LEU A 90 -7.00 0.65 -10.30
C LEU A 90 -7.81 -0.14 -9.27
N GLU A 91 -7.22 -1.14 -8.60
CA GLU A 91 -7.89 -1.87 -7.54
C GLU A 91 -8.20 -0.97 -6.34
N LEU A 92 -7.26 -0.11 -5.94
CA LEU A 92 -7.46 0.87 -4.87
C LEU A 92 -8.52 1.91 -5.26
N GLU A 93 -8.49 2.41 -6.50
CA GLU A 93 -9.51 3.34 -7.01
C GLU A 93 -10.88 2.67 -7.07
N ALA A 94 -10.97 1.42 -7.53
CA ALA A 94 -12.21 0.65 -7.54
C ALA A 94 -12.70 0.36 -6.11
N LYS A 95 -11.80 0.08 -5.15
CA LYS A 95 -12.16 -0.04 -3.73
C LYS A 95 -12.64 1.29 -3.16
N ALA A 96 -12.00 2.41 -3.48
CA ALA A 96 -12.43 3.74 -3.08
C ALA A 96 -13.76 4.15 -3.73
N ALA A 97 -14.01 3.77 -4.98
CA ALA A 97 -15.27 3.99 -5.70
C ALA A 97 -16.38 3.00 -5.30
N ARG A 98 -16.04 1.84 -4.73
CA ARG A 98 -17.02 0.98 -4.03
C ARG A 98 -17.27 1.47 -2.61
N ALA A 99 -16.24 2.04 -2.01
CA ALA A 99 -16.29 2.80 -0.77
C ALA A 99 -16.62 4.27 -1.03
N GLN A 100 -17.39 4.57 -2.10
CA GLN A 100 -18.18 5.81 -2.11
C GLN A 100 -18.73 5.96 -0.70
N PRO A 101 -18.73 7.19 -0.14
CA PRO A 101 -19.61 7.40 0.96
C PRO A 101 -20.92 6.77 0.49
N ILE A 102 -21.46 5.84 1.27
CA ILE A 102 -22.90 5.88 1.47
C ILE A 102 -23.13 7.39 1.51
N GLU A 103 -23.78 7.96 0.46
CA GLU A 103 -24.46 9.22 0.62
C GLU A 103 -25.01 9.04 2.00
N THR A 104 -24.51 9.81 2.96
CA THR A 104 -25.05 9.75 4.29
C THR A 104 -26.43 10.40 4.08
N MET A 105 -27.38 9.71 3.39
CA MET A 105 -28.52 9.06 4.01
C MET A 105 -28.27 9.22 5.47
N GLN A 106 -28.76 10.38 5.87
CA GLN A 106 -28.81 10.95 7.18
C GLN A 106 -28.38 9.85 8.11
N ILE A 107 -27.17 9.96 8.68
CA ILE A 107 -26.92 9.28 9.94
C ILE A 107 -28.24 9.53 10.69
N PRO A 108 -29.10 8.52 10.92
CA PRO A 108 -30.03 8.69 12.02
C PRO A 108 -29.02 8.92 13.12
N ASP A 109 -29.00 10.15 13.63
CA ASP A 109 -28.22 10.53 14.80
C ASP A 109 -28.68 9.62 15.92
N GLN A 110 -28.21 8.40 15.84
CA GLN A 110 -28.14 7.40 16.84
C GLN A 110 -26.72 7.58 17.34
N SER A 111 -26.42 8.83 17.77
CA SER A 111 -25.95 9.03 19.13
C SER A 111 -26.36 7.79 19.93
N VAL A 112 -25.35 7.04 20.35
CA VAL A 112 -25.52 6.09 21.44
C VAL A 112 -26.37 6.86 22.44
N LYS A 113 -27.65 6.48 22.61
CA LYS A 113 -28.61 7.24 23.42
C LYS A 113 -28.22 7.02 24.89
N ILE A 114 -27.05 7.53 25.26
CA ILE A 114 -26.61 7.68 26.64
C ILE A 114 -27.69 8.56 27.24
N ARG A 115 -28.52 7.96 28.09
CA ARG A 115 -29.57 8.72 28.76
C ARG A 115 -28.86 9.65 29.72
N MET A 116 -29.45 10.82 30.01
CA MET A 116 -28.87 11.77 30.98
C MET A 116 -28.52 11.09 32.32
N HIS A 117 -29.31 10.09 32.74
CA HIS A 117 -29.07 9.26 33.92
C HIS A 117 -27.80 8.40 33.88
N ASP A 118 -27.28 8.09 32.69
CA ASP A 118 -26.08 7.26 32.52
C ASP A 118 -24.80 8.10 32.65
N GLY A 119 -24.90 9.41 32.34
CA GLY A 119 -23.77 10.35 32.36
C GLY A 119 -23.70 11.25 33.60
N MET A 120 -24.74 11.24 34.45
CA MET A 120 -24.82 12.09 35.64
C MET A 120 -24.73 11.28 36.94
N PRO A 121 -24.00 11.78 37.96
CA PRO A 121 -24.07 11.23 39.30
C PRO A 121 -25.49 11.39 39.87
N ARG A 122 -25.92 10.45 40.72
CA ARG A 122 -27.19 10.60 41.44
C ARG A 122 -27.05 11.67 42.51
N PHE A 123 -27.93 12.66 42.51
CA PHE A 123 -27.89 13.76 43.47
C PHE A 123 -28.36 13.31 44.86
N ASN A 124 -27.55 13.57 45.88
CA ASN A 124 -27.87 13.40 47.30
C ASN A 124 -28.02 14.77 47.99
N PRO A 125 -29.23 15.18 48.39
CA PRO A 125 -29.45 16.51 48.98
C PRO A 125 -28.79 16.72 50.36
N LYS A 126 -28.26 15.66 50.99
CA LYS A 126 -27.57 15.75 52.29
C LYS A 126 -26.06 15.94 52.17
N GLU A 127 -25.47 15.56 51.04
CA GLU A 127 -24.02 15.46 50.85
C GLU A 127 -23.53 16.26 49.64
N ASP A 128 -24.37 16.41 48.61
CA ASP A 128 -23.99 17.04 47.35
C ASP A 128 -24.38 18.52 47.28
N ASP A 129 -23.48 19.34 46.73
CA ASP A 129 -23.75 20.74 46.41
C ASP A 129 -24.58 20.85 45.13
N ILE A 130 -25.77 21.44 45.24
CA ILE A 130 -26.70 21.66 44.13
C ILE A 130 -26.10 22.55 43.03
N SER A 131 -25.23 23.49 43.40
CA SER A 131 -24.58 24.42 42.46
C SER A 131 -23.63 23.66 41.54
N LEU A 132 -22.83 22.76 42.11
CA LEU A 132 -21.91 21.90 41.36
C LEU A 132 -22.68 20.92 40.46
N PHE A 133 -23.78 20.35 40.96
CA PHE A 133 -24.64 19.46 40.18
C PHE A 133 -25.23 20.16 38.93
N LEU A 134 -25.69 21.40 39.07
CA LEU A 134 -26.23 22.18 37.95
C LEU A 134 -25.16 22.52 36.90
N VAL A 135 -23.94 22.87 37.33
CA VAL A 135 -22.83 23.13 36.40
C VAL A 135 -22.46 21.89 35.59
N LEU A 136 -22.45 20.72 36.24
CA LEU A 136 -22.20 19.44 35.55
C LEU A 136 -23.33 19.10 34.57
N PHE A 137 -24.58 19.33 34.97
CA PHE A 137 -25.75 19.14 34.13
C PHE A 137 -25.66 19.99 32.86
N GLU A 138 -25.36 21.28 32.98
CA GLU A 138 -25.25 22.19 31.83
C GLU A 138 -24.13 21.78 30.87
N ARG A 139 -22.99 21.34 31.41
CA ARG A 139 -21.89 20.82 30.60
C ARG A 139 -22.31 19.58 29.84
N GLN A 140 -23.01 18.65 30.50
CA GLN A 140 -23.47 17.42 29.88
C GLN A 140 -24.59 17.67 28.85
N ALA A 141 -25.49 18.63 29.12
CA ALA A 141 -26.53 19.06 28.19
C ALA A 141 -25.93 19.68 26.92
N LYS A 142 -24.83 20.44 27.04
CA LYS A 142 -24.08 20.97 25.89
C LYS A 142 -23.37 19.87 25.11
N ILE A 143 -22.73 18.91 25.80
CA ILE A 143 -22.06 17.76 25.17
C ILE A 143 -23.06 16.91 24.38
N MET A 144 -24.29 16.77 24.89
CA MET A 144 -25.35 15.97 24.27
C MET A 144 -26.30 16.81 23.40
N ASN A 145 -25.98 18.08 23.13
CA ASN A 145 -26.79 19.01 22.32
C ASN A 145 -28.30 19.00 22.69
N ILE A 146 -28.63 18.97 23.99
CA ILE A 146 -30.03 18.95 24.44
C ILE A 146 -30.69 20.31 24.18
N PRO A 147 -31.82 20.38 23.44
CA PRO A 147 -32.57 21.61 23.22
C PRO A 147 -32.98 22.26 24.54
N ALA A 148 -32.94 23.60 24.60
CA ALA A 148 -33.25 24.35 25.82
C ALA A 148 -34.65 24.03 26.38
N GLU A 149 -35.62 23.77 25.49
CA GLU A 149 -36.98 23.37 25.88
C GLU A 149 -37.03 22.06 26.69
N ASN A 150 -36.05 21.17 26.46
CA ASN A 150 -35.99 19.85 27.08
C ASN A 150 -35.07 19.80 28.30
N GLN A 151 -34.27 20.83 28.56
CA GLN A 151 -33.30 20.83 29.67
C GLN A 151 -33.98 20.77 31.03
N VAL A 152 -35.06 21.54 31.24
CA VAL A 152 -35.79 21.56 32.52
C VAL A 152 -36.44 20.20 32.82
N ALA A 153 -37.07 19.58 31.81
CA ALA A 153 -37.68 18.26 31.95
C ALA A 153 -36.64 17.18 32.28
N GLN A 154 -35.47 17.23 31.64
CA GLN A 154 -34.36 16.32 31.93
C GLN A 154 -33.79 16.54 33.34
N LEU A 155 -33.64 17.80 33.77
CA LEU A 155 -33.17 18.14 35.11
C LEU A 155 -34.13 17.63 36.20
N ILE A 156 -35.44 17.80 36.01
CA ILE A 156 -36.47 17.31 36.95
C ILE A 156 -36.39 15.79 37.10
N SER A 157 -36.12 15.06 36.01
CA SER A 157 -35.98 13.60 36.06
C SER A 157 -34.78 13.13 36.89
N LEU A 158 -33.73 13.95 36.99
CA LEU A 158 -32.49 13.62 37.71
C LEU A 158 -32.53 13.98 39.20
N LEU A 159 -33.45 14.84 39.62
CA LEU A 159 -33.53 15.33 40.99
C LEU A 159 -34.49 14.50 41.85
N PRO A 160 -34.16 14.24 43.12
CA PRO A 160 -35.10 13.64 44.08
C PRO A 160 -36.35 14.49 44.26
N HIS A 161 -37.49 13.82 44.54
CA HIS A 161 -38.80 14.47 44.67
C HIS A 161 -38.82 15.62 45.70
N ASP A 162 -38.08 15.47 46.79
CA ASP A 162 -37.94 16.49 47.85
C ASP A 162 -37.38 17.82 47.33
N ILE A 163 -36.50 17.79 46.32
CA ILE A 163 -35.94 18.98 45.67
C ILE A 163 -36.89 19.52 44.60
N VAL A 164 -37.53 18.65 43.84
CA VAL A 164 -38.52 19.05 42.82
C VAL A 164 -39.66 19.85 43.48
N GLN A 165 -40.13 19.41 44.65
CA GLN A 165 -41.16 20.12 45.42
C GLN A 165 -40.73 21.53 45.88
N LEU A 166 -39.44 21.73 46.18
CA LEU A 166 -38.89 23.03 46.55
C LEU A 166 -38.84 23.99 45.35
N ILE A 167 -38.61 23.46 44.15
CA ILE A 167 -38.56 24.23 42.89
C ILE A 167 -39.98 24.60 42.42
N THR A 168 -40.97 23.74 42.63
CA THR A 168 -42.38 23.99 42.25
C THR A 168 -43.14 24.97 43.17
N ARG A 169 -42.50 25.55 44.19
CA ARG A 169 -43.13 26.42 45.20
C ARG A 169 -42.80 27.92 45.05
N GLU A 170 -42.06 28.31 44.01
CA GLU A 170 -41.92 29.72 43.58
C GLU A 170 -42.77 29.98 42.32
N PRO A 171 -43.57 31.06 42.28
CA PRO A 171 -44.65 31.21 41.30
C PRO A 171 -44.17 31.58 39.88
N GLU A 172 -44.87 31.00 38.90
CA GLU A 172 -45.04 31.48 37.53
C GLU A 172 -45.51 32.94 37.54
N GLU A 173 -44.64 33.90 37.25
CA GLU A 173 -44.98 35.18 36.59
C GLU A 173 -43.68 35.93 36.23
N ASP A 174 -43.31 35.86 34.94
CA ASP A 174 -42.24 36.59 34.23
C ASP A 174 -40.75 36.29 34.49
N VAL A 175 -40.21 35.16 34.01
CA VAL A 175 -38.74 34.96 33.89
C VAL A 175 -38.32 34.20 32.62
N LYS A 176 -38.44 34.82 31.44
CA LYS A 176 -37.61 34.48 30.25
C LYS A 176 -36.12 34.88 30.44
N LYS A 177 -35.62 34.93 31.68
CA LYS A 177 -34.27 35.41 32.03
C LYS A 177 -33.63 34.53 33.12
N TYR A 178 -32.85 33.56 32.68
CA TYR A 178 -31.90 32.76 33.49
C TYR A 178 -31.05 33.61 34.47
N GLU A 179 -30.83 34.90 34.15
CA GLU A 179 -30.12 35.87 35.00
C GLU A 179 -30.77 36.13 36.38
N TYR A 180 -32.08 35.96 36.55
CA TYR A 180 -32.73 36.22 37.86
C TYR A 180 -32.42 35.12 38.89
N VAL A 181 -32.34 33.87 38.45
CA VAL A 181 -31.98 32.73 39.29
C VAL A 181 -30.56 32.87 39.84
N LYS A 182 -29.66 33.45 39.03
CA LYS A 182 -28.27 33.71 39.41
C LYS A 182 -28.10 34.76 40.52
N ALA A 183 -29.03 35.71 40.64
CA ALA A 183 -28.94 36.79 41.61
C ALA A 183 -29.52 36.44 42.99
N ALA A 184 -30.41 35.43 43.08
CA ALA A 184 -31.23 35.20 44.27
C ALA A 184 -30.58 34.36 45.38
N LYS A 185 -29.39 33.77 45.19
CA LYS A 185 -28.69 33.04 46.27
C LYS A 185 -27.19 33.32 46.30
N LYS A 186 -26.86 34.60 46.53
CA LYS A 186 -25.56 35.00 47.07
C LYS A 186 -25.63 35.01 48.59
N ILE A 187 -25.62 33.83 49.21
CA ILE A 187 -25.14 33.57 50.58
C ILE A 187 -24.35 32.28 50.54
#